data_AF-A0A3B8P462-F1
#
_entry.id   AF-A0A3B8P462-F1
#
_cell.length_a   1.000
_cell.length_b   1.000
_cell.length_c   1.000
_cell.angle_alpha   90.00
_cell.angle_beta   90.00
_cell.angle_gamma   90.00
#
_symmetry.space_group_name_H-M   'P 1'
#
loop_
_entity.id
_entity.type
_entity.pdbx_description
1 polymer ?
#
loop_
_entity_poly.entity_id
_entity_poly.type
_entity_poly.pdbx_seq_one_letter_code
_entity_poly.pdbx_strand_id
1 'polypeptide(L)'
;SGSTRLSVTHLGGLGAATAQNGITVVEARDGATSSSNAFVQTQTLSVGAYDYRLFKGGVTAGSENSWYLRSTLVAAPAPQPVPPIETPPE
;
A
#
# COMPACT_ATOMS: atom_id res chain seq x y z
N SER A 1 7.10 23.69 6.64
CA SER A 1 6.95 22.28 6.19
C SER A 1 7.24 21.36 7.38
N GLY A 2 6.60 20.20 7.44
CA GLY A 2 6.76 19.22 8.52
C GLY A 2 6.39 17.82 8.02
N SER A 3 6.70 16.79 8.81
CA SER A 3 6.38 15.40 8.48
C SER A 3 5.70 14.73 9.67
N THR A 4 4.59 14.06 9.41
CA THR A 4 3.81 13.30 10.40
C THR A 4 3.93 11.81 10.10
N ARG A 5 4.26 11.04 11.13
CA ARG A 5 4.35 9.58 11.05
C ARG A 5 2.94 8.98 11.17
N LEU A 6 2.56 8.14 10.22
CA LEU A 6 1.28 7.42 10.21
C LEU A 6 1.50 5.93 10.50
N SER A 7 0.91 5.48 11.61
CA SER A 7 0.70 4.07 11.93
C SER A 7 -0.73 3.67 11.65
N VAL A 8 -0.93 2.60 10.90
CA VAL A 8 -2.26 2.07 10.57
C VAL A 8 -2.32 0.62 11.00
N THR A 9 -3.30 0.31 11.84
CA THR A 9 -3.57 -1.05 12.32
C THR A 9 -4.83 -1.57 11.66
N HIS A 10 -4.74 -2.74 11.03
CA HIS A 10 -5.88 -3.44 10.47
C HIS A 10 -6.66 -4.16 11.59
N LEU A 11 -7.97 -3.94 11.66
CA LEU A 11 -8.86 -4.51 12.67
C LEU A 11 -9.81 -5.54 12.06
N GLY A 12 -9.26 -6.66 11.59
CA GLY A 12 -10.02 -7.79 11.04
C GLY A 12 -10.52 -7.60 9.61
N GLY A 13 -10.77 -8.73 8.92
CA GLY A 13 -11.03 -8.79 7.48
C GLY A 13 -9.90 -9.52 6.74
N LEU A 14 -10.07 -9.73 5.43
CA LEU A 14 -9.10 -10.49 4.60
C LEU A 14 -8.24 -9.59 3.71
N GLY A 15 -8.49 -8.28 3.73
CA GLY A 15 -7.95 -7.35 2.74
C GLY A 15 -8.74 -7.42 1.43
N ALA A 16 -8.64 -6.36 0.64
CA ALA A 16 -9.32 -6.19 -0.63
C ALA A 16 -8.60 -5.18 -1.52
N ALA A 17 -8.77 -5.34 -2.84
CA ALA A 17 -8.32 -4.37 -3.81
C ALA A 17 -9.02 -3.02 -3.57
N THR A 18 -8.25 -1.94 -3.51
CA THR A 18 -8.75 -0.58 -3.42
C THR A 18 -9.11 -0.05 -4.81
N ALA A 19 -10.26 0.59 -4.95
CA ALA A 19 -10.70 1.25 -6.18
C ALA A 19 -10.53 2.77 -6.12
N GLN A 20 -10.58 3.44 -7.28
CA GLN A 20 -10.49 4.90 -7.43
C GLN A 20 -9.30 5.50 -6.66
N ASN A 21 -9.56 6.40 -5.71
CA ASN A 21 -8.52 7.08 -4.94
C ASN A 21 -7.81 6.15 -3.96
N GLY A 22 -8.49 5.11 -3.50
CA GLY A 22 -8.09 4.29 -2.36
C GLY A 22 -8.88 4.60 -1.10
N ILE A 23 -8.36 4.15 0.05
CA ILE A 23 -8.94 4.41 1.37
C ILE A 23 -8.40 5.76 1.86
N THR A 24 -9.25 6.77 2.01
CA THR A 24 -8.83 8.09 2.51
C THR A 24 -8.39 7.97 3.98
N VAL A 25 -7.19 8.44 4.29
CA VAL A 25 -6.65 8.47 5.67
C VAL A 25 -6.36 9.88 6.18
N VAL A 26 -6.10 10.82 5.27
CA VAL A 26 -6.04 12.26 5.58
C VAL A 26 -6.78 13.00 4.48
N GLU A 27 -7.69 13.88 4.85
CA GLU A 27 -8.44 14.71 3.92
C GLU A 27 -7.99 16.17 4.05
N ALA A 28 -7.61 16.77 2.92
CA ALA A 28 -7.38 18.21 2.84
C ALA A 28 -8.71 18.91 2.55
N ARG A 29 -9.14 19.80 3.45
CA ARG A 29 -10.39 20.56 3.35
C ARG A 29 -10.14 22.05 3.23
N ASP A 30 -11.12 22.79 2.74
CA ASP A 30 -11.16 24.26 2.76
C ASP A 30 -9.90 24.93 2.16
N GLY A 31 -9.41 24.38 1.03
CA GLY A 31 -8.22 24.90 0.35
C GLY A 31 -6.89 24.49 0.98
N ALA A 32 -6.89 23.58 1.96
CA ALA A 32 -5.67 23.02 2.52
C ALA A 32 -4.79 22.38 1.43
N THR A 33 -3.49 22.60 1.56
CA THR A 33 -2.47 21.99 0.70
C THR A 33 -1.58 21.07 1.51
N SER A 34 -0.98 20.09 0.85
CA SER A 34 -0.02 19.17 1.47
C SER A 34 1.25 19.11 0.65
N SER A 35 2.41 19.02 1.29
CA SER A 35 3.66 18.65 0.62
C SER A 35 3.71 17.13 0.39
N SER A 36 4.58 16.65 -0.51
CA SER A 36 4.76 15.22 -0.80
C SER A 36 5.33 14.40 0.35
N ASN A 37 5.87 15.05 1.39
CA ASN A 37 6.48 14.42 2.56
C ASN A 37 5.72 14.75 3.88
N ALA A 38 4.53 15.36 3.79
CA ALA A 38 3.76 15.77 4.95
C ALA A 38 3.34 14.57 5.83
N PHE A 39 3.13 13.40 5.22
CA PHE A 39 2.80 12.17 5.91
C PHE A 39 3.67 11.01 5.41
N VAL A 40 4.11 10.18 6.35
CA VAL A 40 4.96 9.01 6.06
C VAL A 40 4.41 7.79 6.78
N GLN A 41 4.09 6.75 6.03
CA GLN A 41 3.71 5.45 6.60
C GLN A 41 4.94 4.78 7.22
N THR A 42 4.85 4.43 8.51
CA THR A 42 6.02 3.96 9.28
C THR A 42 6.20 2.44 9.34
N GLN A 43 5.21 1.68 8.88
CA GLN A 43 5.22 0.22 8.88
C GLN A 43 4.62 -0.33 7.59
N THR A 44 5.06 -1.51 7.18
CA THR A 44 4.36 -2.30 6.16
C THR A 44 2.98 -2.68 6.68
N LEU A 45 1.96 -2.52 5.83
CA LEU A 45 0.59 -2.94 6.12
C LEU A 45 0.19 -3.98 5.07
N SER A 46 0.34 -5.25 5.40
CA SER A 46 -0.07 -6.38 4.55
C SER A 46 -1.25 -7.09 5.18
N VAL A 47 -2.30 -7.33 4.41
CA VAL A 47 -3.51 -8.02 4.85
C VAL A 47 -3.92 -9.01 3.78
N GLY A 48 -3.87 -10.31 4.10
CA GLY A 48 -4.12 -11.37 3.13
C GLY A 48 -3.18 -11.23 1.93
N ALA A 49 -3.75 -11.20 0.73
CA ALA A 49 -3.00 -11.05 -0.52
C ALA A 49 -2.63 -9.60 -0.88
N TYR A 50 -2.92 -8.62 -0.02
CA TYR A 50 -2.83 -7.20 -0.34
C TYR A 50 -1.80 -6.46 0.51
N ASP A 51 -0.92 -5.69 -0.15
CA ASP A 51 -0.04 -4.71 0.46
C ASP A 51 -0.61 -3.30 0.31
N TYR A 52 -0.78 -2.58 1.43
CA TYR A 52 -1.30 -1.22 1.46
C TYR A 52 -0.18 -0.20 1.65
N ARG A 53 -0.11 0.77 0.74
CA ARG A 53 0.87 1.87 0.75
C ARG A 53 0.18 3.23 0.69
N LEU A 54 0.75 4.18 1.42
CA LEU A 54 0.29 5.56 1.51
C LEU A 54 0.74 6.37 0.29
N PHE A 55 -0.21 7.07 -0.33
CA PHE A 55 0.02 7.98 -1.45
C PHE A 55 -0.66 9.32 -1.21
N LYS A 56 0.01 10.40 -1.62
CA LYS A 56 -0.61 11.72 -1.74
C LYS A 56 -1.35 11.82 -3.08
N GLY A 57 -2.53 12.42 -3.05
CA GLY A 57 -3.34 12.73 -4.22
C GLY A 57 -4.23 11.56 -4.65
N GLY A 58 -5.48 11.85 -4.95
CA GLY A 58 -6.39 10.91 -5.61
C GLY A 58 -6.37 11.05 -7.13
N VAL A 59 -7.26 10.29 -7.79
CA VAL A 59 -7.53 10.32 -9.23
C VAL A 59 -8.76 11.17 -9.58
N THR A 60 -9.54 11.62 -8.59
CA THR A 60 -10.71 12.51 -8.78
C THR A 60 -10.33 13.97 -8.58
N ALA A 61 -11.00 14.89 -9.26
CA ALA A 61 -10.76 16.33 -9.07
C ALA A 61 -10.96 16.75 -7.59
N GLY A 62 -10.07 17.62 -7.08
CA GLY A 62 -10.12 18.13 -5.70
C GLY A 62 -9.49 17.19 -4.65
N SER A 63 -8.96 16.04 -5.07
CA SER A 63 -8.33 15.08 -4.17
C SER A 63 -6.81 15.20 -4.09
N GLU A 64 -6.21 16.18 -4.78
CA GLU A 64 -4.77 16.27 -5.03
C GLU A 64 -3.95 16.48 -3.75
N ASN A 65 -4.58 17.03 -2.71
CA ASN A 65 -3.94 17.34 -1.42
C ASN A 65 -4.28 16.36 -0.29
N SER A 66 -5.18 15.42 -0.54
CA SER A 66 -5.55 14.34 0.40
C SER A 66 -4.61 13.15 0.28
N TRP A 67 -4.66 12.24 1.26
CA TRP A 67 -3.80 11.06 1.31
C TRP A 67 -4.60 9.78 1.47
N TYR A 68 -4.16 8.75 0.76
CA TYR A 68 -4.90 7.51 0.56
C TYR A 68 -4.02 6.29 0.77
N LEU A 69 -4.56 5.23 1.35
CA LEU A 69 -3.98 3.89 1.25
C LEU A 69 -4.48 3.22 -0.03
N ARG A 70 -3.54 2.68 -0.81
CA ARG A 70 -3.82 1.88 -2.01
C ARG A 70 -3.22 0.51 -1.88
N SER A 71 -3.95 -0.49 -2.32
CA SER A 71 -3.51 -1.88 -2.29
C SER A 71 -2.81 -2.29 -3.58
N THR A 72 -1.80 -3.13 -3.48
CA THR A 72 -1.29 -3.98 -4.57
C THR A 72 -1.34 -5.44 -4.15
N LEU A 73 -1.29 -6.38 -5.09
CA LEU A 73 -1.12 -7.78 -4.74
C LEU A 73 0.31 -8.02 -4.23
N VAL A 74 0.44 -8.81 -3.16
CA VAL A 74 1.73 -9.31 -2.68
C VAL A 74 2.30 -10.25 -3.75
N ALA A 75 3.57 -10.09 -4.10
CA ALA A 75 4.22 -10.96 -5.07
C ALA A 75 4.27 -12.41 -4.56
N ALA A 76 3.97 -13.38 -5.43
CA ALA A 76 4.15 -14.78 -5.10
C ALA A 76 5.64 -15.09 -4.86
N PRO A 77 5.98 -15.98 -3.90
CA PRO A 77 7.35 -16.44 -3.73
C PRO A 77 7.90 -17.00 -5.04
N ALA A 78 9.17 -16.71 -5.33
CA ALA A 78 9.84 -17.34 -6.46
C ALA A 78 9.86 -18.87 -6.28
N PRO A 79 9.69 -19.65 -7.36
CA PRO A 79 9.85 -21.10 -7.30
C PRO A 79 11.21 -21.46 -6.70
N GLN A 80 11.23 -22.43 -5.79
CA GLN A 80 12.49 -22.97 -5.31
C GLN A 80 13.20 -23.67 -6.49
N PRO A 81 14.53 -23.55 -6.63
CA PRO A 81 15.27 -24.29 -7.64
C PRO A 81 14.98 -25.79 -7.47
N VAL A 82 14.47 -26.44 -8.51
CA VAL A 82 14.29 -27.89 -8.48
C VAL A 82 15.70 -28.52 -8.52
N PRO A 83 16.08 -29.37 -7.55
CA PRO A 83 17.37 -30.05 -7.62
C PRO A 83 17.45 -30.90 -8.90
N PRO A 84 18.63 -31.02 -9.53
CA PRO A 84 18.79 -31.87 -10.71
C PRO A 84 18.35 -33.30 -10.40
N ILE A 85 17.55 -33.90 -11.27
CA ILE A 85 17.25 -35.33 -11.20
C ILE A 85 18.55 -36.07 -11.53
N GLU A 86 19.10 -36.79 -10.56
CA GLU A 86 20.17 -37.75 -10.81
C GLU A 86 19.58 -38.90 -11.65
N THR A 87 19.98 -39.03 -12.91
CA THR A 87 19.67 -40.21 -13.73
C THR A 87 20.43 -41.42 -13.17
N PRO A 88 19.75 -42.51 -12.78
CA PRO A 88 20.43 -43.73 -12.34
C PRO A 88 21.36 -44.28 -13.43
N PRO A 89 22.56 -44.76 -13.10
CA PRO A 89 23.41 -45.47 -14.05
C PRO A 89 22.75 -46.79 -14.46
N GLU A 90 22.86 -47.12 -15.76
CA GLU A 90 22.43 -48.37 -16.40
C GLU A 90 23.21 -49.59 -15.87
#